data_AF-A0A178J7M1-F1
#
_entry.id   AF-A0A178J7M1-F1
#
_cell.length_a   1.000
_cell.length_b   1.000
_cell.length_c   1.000
_cell.angle_alpha   90.00
_cell.angle_beta   90.00
_cell.angle_gamma   90.00
#
_symmetry.space_group_name_H-M   'P 1'
#
loop_
_entity.id
_entity.type
_entity.pdbx_description
1 polymer ?
#
loop_
_entity_poly.entity_id
_entity_poly.type
_entity_poly.pdbx_seq_one_letter_code
_entity_poly.pdbx_strand_id
1 'polypeptide(L)'
;MNHLTIKTNIADDSKAYRALFLVGVSLLFALPAPFYIGLLVLILYLRYENRDWLYLFFISFVLLFSNMNLFKEIWAFGDFLGIGNDLGWYSTQWFSFNDHPYGYMSIFDDDYLIFINDGFLVKPKISEPIYHSYSYFFSRITDGNYIFYVYSLTFFIYLPACVVIFKILDANELDKVLIVLVMTFFLFFSMTFTNMFNMIRHYCSGSFLIITLFYLYFDRVKMACVFGVLACLTHNAAVVICAVYFITYVVSLRTDLSVRLKALAVIVGVSLLSIAYLVVYFYTFTNYEVLDDRGSGLAFKMLDILIFCLSFITFLKTEPSKFDKLWLFYVGVIVLILFMHLTNFLQLRYFAYFDYFRWIGVVYLFNAIISFRKTKLLFSSIMVVFFLFFLWLRIYISDFDFDGLFHDYFIVRYN
;
A
#
# COMPACT_ATOMS: atom_id res chain seq x y z
N MET A 1 -39.95 -36.08 0.26
CA MET A 1 -38.54 -36.43 0.54
C MET A 1 -37.71 -36.07 -0.69
N ASN A 2 -36.60 -35.36 -0.47
CA ASN A 2 -35.43 -35.18 -1.33
C ASN A 2 -35.54 -34.33 -2.61
N HIS A 3 -35.51 -33.00 -2.45
CA HIS A 3 -35.12 -32.07 -3.54
C HIS A 3 -34.13 -30.99 -3.07
N LEU A 4 -33.29 -31.31 -2.09
CA LEU A 4 -32.57 -30.34 -1.28
C LEU A 4 -31.08 -30.70 -1.09
N THR A 5 -30.32 -30.99 -2.16
CA THR A 5 -28.86 -31.27 -2.03
C THR A 5 -28.04 -31.28 -3.34
N ILE A 6 -28.29 -30.40 -4.31
CA ILE A 6 -27.42 -30.32 -5.53
C ILE A 6 -26.86 -28.90 -5.80
N LYS A 7 -27.38 -27.85 -5.16
CA LYS A 7 -26.89 -26.47 -5.40
C LYS A 7 -25.60 -26.08 -4.66
N THR A 8 -25.12 -26.87 -3.70
CA THR A 8 -23.93 -26.55 -2.91
C THR A 8 -22.62 -27.00 -3.55
N ASN A 9 -22.61 -28.13 -4.27
CA ASN A 9 -21.35 -28.67 -4.85
C ASN A 9 -20.88 -27.90 -6.09
N ILE A 10 -21.80 -27.47 -6.97
CA ILE A 10 -21.45 -26.74 -8.21
C ILE A 10 -20.79 -25.37 -7.90
N ALA A 11 -21.18 -24.74 -6.80
CA ALA A 11 -20.63 -23.45 -6.39
C ALA A 11 -19.21 -23.55 -5.81
N ASP A 12 -18.87 -24.66 -5.15
CA ASP A 12 -17.53 -24.90 -4.62
C ASP A 12 -16.57 -25.44 -5.68
N ASP A 13 -17.03 -26.30 -6.59
CA ASP A 13 -16.25 -26.72 -7.76
C ASP A 13 -15.83 -25.53 -8.61
N SER A 14 -16.75 -24.58 -8.87
CA SER A 14 -16.50 -23.31 -9.55
C SER A 14 -15.37 -22.49 -8.90
N LYS A 15 -15.31 -22.42 -7.57
CA LYS A 15 -14.23 -21.69 -6.87
C LYS A 15 -12.90 -22.41 -6.96
N ALA A 16 -12.89 -23.74 -6.85
CA ALA A 16 -11.69 -24.54 -6.97
C ALA A 16 -11.09 -24.43 -8.39
N TYR A 17 -11.93 -24.50 -9.44
CA TYR A 17 -11.49 -24.30 -10.81
C TYR A 17 -10.97 -22.88 -11.06
N ARG A 18 -11.60 -21.85 -10.47
CA ARG A 18 -11.08 -20.47 -10.54
C ARG A 18 -9.73 -20.32 -9.84
N ALA A 19 -9.57 -20.89 -8.64
CA ALA A 19 -8.31 -20.87 -7.92
C ALA A 19 -7.21 -21.59 -8.71
N LEU A 20 -7.51 -22.77 -9.26
CA LEU A 20 -6.61 -23.53 -10.13
C LEU A 20 -6.26 -22.76 -11.41
N PHE A 21 -7.23 -22.07 -12.02
CA PHE A 21 -7.01 -21.22 -13.17
C PHE A 21 -6.07 -20.06 -12.82
N LEU A 22 -6.35 -19.33 -11.73
CA LEU A 22 -5.52 -18.22 -11.29
C LEU A 22 -4.10 -18.68 -10.99
N VAL A 23 -3.94 -19.73 -10.17
CA VAL A 23 -2.63 -20.29 -9.81
C VAL A 23 -1.90 -20.84 -11.03
N GLY A 24 -2.58 -21.62 -11.88
CA GLY A 24 -1.99 -22.21 -13.08
C GLY A 24 -1.54 -21.16 -14.09
N VAL A 25 -2.36 -20.15 -14.37
CA VAL A 25 -2.00 -19.05 -15.27
C VAL A 25 -0.89 -18.19 -14.68
N SER A 26 -0.94 -17.92 -13.37
CA SER A 26 0.11 -17.17 -12.70
C SER A 26 1.46 -17.88 -12.76
N LEU A 27 1.50 -19.20 -12.49
CA LEU A 27 2.74 -19.98 -12.52
C LEU A 27 3.28 -20.20 -13.94
N LEU A 28 2.42 -20.47 -14.92
CA LEU A 28 2.86 -20.80 -16.29
C LEU A 28 3.17 -19.56 -17.15
N PHE A 29 2.49 -18.44 -16.92
CA PHE A 29 2.57 -17.28 -17.80
C PHE A 29 2.97 -15.99 -17.08
N ALA A 30 2.36 -15.69 -15.93
CA ALA A 30 2.67 -14.44 -15.23
C ALA A 30 4.04 -14.47 -14.55
N LEU A 31 4.52 -15.64 -14.11
CA LEU A 31 5.85 -15.77 -13.54
C LEU A 31 6.93 -15.50 -14.60
N PRO A 32 6.94 -16.12 -15.80
CA PRO A 32 7.97 -15.80 -16.79
C PRO A 32 7.90 -14.38 -17.34
N ALA A 33 6.69 -13.83 -17.55
CA ALA A 33 6.49 -12.58 -18.28
C ALA A 33 5.43 -11.67 -17.61
N PRO A 34 5.63 -11.24 -16.35
CA PRO A 34 4.61 -10.58 -15.53
C PRO A 34 4.04 -9.33 -16.19
N PHE A 35 4.89 -8.52 -16.82
CA PHE A 35 4.47 -7.27 -17.44
C PHE A 35 3.48 -7.49 -18.59
N TYR A 36 3.83 -8.37 -19.53
CA TYR A 36 3.04 -8.63 -20.74
C TYR A 36 1.72 -9.31 -20.40
N ILE A 37 1.74 -10.26 -19.46
CA ILE A 37 0.52 -10.91 -18.98
C ILE A 37 -0.37 -9.89 -18.28
N GLY A 38 0.18 -9.03 -17.42
CA GLY A 38 -0.55 -7.95 -16.78
C GLY A 38 -1.29 -7.04 -17.77
N LEU A 39 -0.63 -6.61 -18.85
CA LEU A 39 -1.27 -5.80 -19.89
C LEU A 39 -2.34 -6.58 -20.67
N LEU A 40 -2.07 -7.82 -21.03
CA LEU A 40 -3.03 -8.67 -21.73
C LEU A 40 -4.31 -8.87 -20.92
N VAL A 41 -4.20 -9.17 -19.63
CA VAL A 41 -5.38 -9.41 -18.78
C VAL A 41 -6.18 -8.13 -18.52
N LEU A 42 -5.58 -6.94 -18.55
CA LEU A 42 -6.34 -5.69 -18.56
C LEU A 42 -7.23 -5.56 -19.78
N ILE A 43 -6.70 -5.88 -20.97
CA ILE A 43 -7.48 -5.86 -22.22
C ILE A 43 -8.61 -6.89 -22.15
N LEU A 44 -8.33 -8.09 -21.64
CA LEU A 44 -9.34 -9.12 -21.45
C LEU A 44 -10.42 -8.71 -20.44
N TYR A 45 -10.06 -8.04 -19.34
CA TYR A 45 -11.02 -7.48 -18.40
C TYR A 45 -11.92 -6.43 -19.05
N LEU A 46 -11.36 -5.48 -19.80
CA LEU A 46 -12.13 -4.45 -20.50
C LEU A 46 -13.09 -5.06 -21.55
N ARG A 47 -12.70 -6.17 -22.19
CA ARG A 47 -13.50 -6.84 -23.22
C ARG A 47 -14.60 -7.74 -22.65
N TYR A 48 -14.27 -8.55 -21.64
CA TYR A 48 -15.12 -9.65 -21.16
C TYR A 48 -15.72 -9.42 -19.78
N GLU A 49 -15.26 -8.40 -19.04
CA GLU A 49 -15.76 -8.02 -17.70
C GLU A 49 -15.67 -9.13 -16.64
N ASN A 50 -14.88 -10.18 -16.89
CA ASN A 50 -14.63 -11.19 -15.88
C ASN A 50 -13.62 -10.68 -14.84
N ARG A 51 -14.07 -10.60 -13.58
CA ARG A 51 -13.30 -10.12 -12.43
C ARG A 51 -12.03 -10.93 -12.17
N ASP A 52 -11.99 -12.19 -12.59
CA ASP A 52 -10.81 -13.05 -12.43
C ASP A 52 -9.59 -12.47 -13.17
N TRP A 53 -9.80 -11.74 -14.27
CA TRP A 53 -8.75 -11.04 -14.99
C TRP A 53 -8.08 -9.93 -14.16
N LEU A 54 -8.83 -9.26 -13.28
CA LEU A 54 -8.25 -8.25 -12.40
C LEU A 54 -7.39 -8.87 -11.30
N TYR A 55 -7.74 -10.05 -10.79
CA TYR A 55 -6.88 -10.75 -9.84
C TYR A 55 -5.56 -11.18 -10.50
N LEU A 56 -5.60 -11.67 -11.74
CA LEU A 56 -4.39 -11.94 -12.51
C LEU A 56 -3.58 -10.68 -12.78
N PHE A 57 -4.25 -9.56 -13.06
CA PHE A 57 -3.58 -8.26 -13.22
C PHE A 57 -2.80 -7.88 -11.96
N PHE A 58 -3.43 -8.01 -10.78
CA PHE A 58 -2.75 -7.73 -9.50
C PHE A 58 -1.56 -8.65 -9.30
N ILE A 59 -1.74 -9.97 -9.42
CA ILE A 59 -0.65 -10.94 -9.23
C ILE A 59 0.52 -10.66 -10.18
N SER A 60 0.22 -10.39 -11.45
CA SER A 60 1.25 -10.17 -12.47
C SER A 60 2.10 -8.93 -12.16
N PHE A 61 1.48 -7.80 -11.79
CA PHE A 61 2.25 -6.59 -11.47
C PHE A 61 2.92 -6.66 -10.09
N VAL A 62 2.37 -7.41 -9.14
CA VAL A 62 3.06 -7.68 -7.87
C VAL A 62 4.30 -8.56 -8.10
N LEU A 63 4.25 -9.52 -9.01
CA LEU A 63 5.43 -10.29 -9.44
C LEU A 63 6.48 -9.41 -10.11
N LEU A 64 6.06 -8.49 -10.99
CA LEU A 64 6.96 -7.48 -11.58
C LEU A 64 7.69 -6.69 -10.47
N PHE A 65 6.96 -6.14 -9.49
CA PHE A 65 7.58 -5.41 -8.39
C PHE A 65 8.44 -6.30 -7.48
N SER A 66 8.09 -7.58 -7.34
CA SER A 66 8.90 -8.56 -6.60
C SER A 66 10.25 -8.78 -7.28
N ASN A 67 10.26 -8.90 -8.62
CA ASN A 67 11.50 -8.96 -9.40
C ASN A 67 12.34 -7.70 -9.23
N MET A 68 11.71 -6.52 -9.38
CA MET A 68 12.42 -5.27 -9.17
C MET A 68 13.04 -5.18 -7.77
N ASN A 69 12.31 -5.58 -6.72
CA ASN A 69 12.82 -5.59 -5.35
C ASN A 69 13.90 -6.64 -5.11
N LEU A 70 13.92 -7.74 -5.87
CA LEU A 70 14.92 -8.80 -5.75
C LEU A 70 16.28 -8.37 -6.33
N PHE A 71 16.26 -7.66 -7.47
CA PHE A 71 17.45 -7.16 -8.15
C PHE A 71 17.86 -5.75 -7.70
N LYS A 72 17.09 -5.14 -6.80
CA LYS A 72 17.47 -3.91 -6.13
C LYS A 72 18.77 -4.15 -5.37
N GLU A 73 19.87 -3.57 -5.86
CA GLU A 73 21.18 -3.78 -5.26
C GLU A 73 21.16 -3.27 -3.82
N ILE A 74 21.47 -4.18 -2.90
CA ILE A 74 21.55 -3.93 -1.46
C ILE A 74 22.95 -3.32 -1.18
N TRP A 75 23.32 -2.23 -1.85
CA TRP A 75 24.58 -1.56 -1.53
C TRP A 75 24.58 -1.24 -0.04
N ALA A 76 25.58 -1.82 0.63
CA ALA A 76 25.95 -1.70 2.03
C ALA A 76 25.34 -2.69 3.05
N PHE A 77 25.60 -3.99 2.88
CA PHE A 77 26.44 -4.64 3.91
C PHE A 77 27.86 -4.03 3.81
N GLY A 78 28.07 -2.82 4.32
CA GLY A 78 29.42 -2.34 4.64
C GLY A 78 30.02 -1.10 3.97
N ASP A 79 29.77 -0.73 2.70
CA ASP A 79 30.71 0.22 2.04
C ASP A 79 30.17 1.57 1.48
N PHE A 80 30.91 2.61 1.90
CA PHE A 80 31.26 3.91 1.30
C PHE A 80 30.29 5.12 1.20
N LEU A 81 28.98 5.01 1.41
CA LEU A 81 28.10 6.20 1.33
C LEU A 81 27.20 6.52 2.54
N GLY A 82 27.18 5.69 3.60
CA GLY A 82 26.55 6.07 4.88
C GLY A 82 25.08 6.49 4.79
N ILE A 83 24.27 5.73 4.04
CA ILE A 83 22.80 5.88 4.03
C ILE A 83 22.19 4.47 4.08
N GLY A 84 21.70 4.05 5.24
CA GLY A 84 21.10 2.72 5.45
C GLY A 84 19.78 2.48 4.68
N ASN A 85 19.60 1.26 4.17
CA ASN A 85 18.38 0.73 3.53
C ASN A 85 17.70 -0.30 4.47
N ASP A 86 16.44 -0.08 4.84
CA ASP A 86 15.60 -0.99 5.64
C ASP A 86 15.59 -2.40 5.06
N LEU A 87 15.60 -2.57 3.74
CA LEU A 87 15.62 -3.90 3.12
C LEU A 87 16.86 -4.69 3.54
N GLY A 88 18.01 -4.04 3.65
CA GLY A 88 19.26 -4.61 4.17
C GLY A 88 19.18 -4.88 5.68
N TRP A 89 18.58 -3.98 6.46
CA TRP A 89 18.40 -4.16 7.89
C TRP A 89 17.51 -5.39 8.20
N TYR A 90 16.36 -5.46 7.56
CA TYR A 90 15.43 -6.55 7.80
C TYR A 90 15.86 -7.86 7.15
N SER A 91 16.60 -7.84 6.04
CA SER A 91 17.21 -9.06 5.50
C SER A 91 18.29 -9.59 6.45
N THR A 92 19.07 -8.71 7.08
CA THR A 92 20.02 -9.10 8.15
C THR A 92 19.29 -9.76 9.31
N GLN A 93 18.17 -9.18 9.77
CA GLN A 93 17.33 -9.80 10.80
C GLN A 93 16.78 -11.17 10.34
N TRP A 94 16.32 -11.26 9.09
CA TRP A 94 15.81 -12.49 8.50
C TRP A 94 16.85 -13.61 8.47
N PHE A 95 18.07 -13.33 8.01
CA PHE A 95 19.16 -14.31 8.03
C PHE A 95 19.60 -14.65 9.46
N SER A 96 19.69 -13.64 10.34
CA SER A 96 20.03 -13.85 11.75
C SER A 96 19.07 -14.79 12.45
N PHE A 97 17.77 -14.70 12.14
CA PHE A 97 16.78 -15.62 12.70
C PHE A 97 16.96 -17.06 12.23
N ASN A 98 17.52 -17.28 11.04
CA ASN A 98 17.85 -18.61 10.55
C ASN A 98 19.10 -19.17 11.24
N ASP A 99 20.18 -18.38 11.25
CA ASP A 99 21.53 -18.86 11.53
C ASP A 99 21.85 -18.92 13.03
N HIS A 100 21.19 -18.10 13.86
CA HIS A 100 21.49 -18.07 15.29
C HIS A 100 20.59 -18.98 16.13
N PRO A 101 21.12 -19.61 17.19
CA PRO A 101 20.34 -20.46 18.11
C PRO A 101 19.42 -19.67 19.05
N TYR A 102 19.38 -18.34 18.96
CA TYR A 102 18.57 -17.52 19.83
C TYR A 102 17.07 -17.60 19.47
N GLY A 103 16.22 -17.74 20.48
CA GLY A 103 14.76 -17.75 20.32
C GLY A 103 14.21 -16.36 20.02
N TYR A 104 12.97 -16.27 19.51
CA TYR A 104 12.29 -15.02 19.13
C TYR A 104 12.48 -13.84 20.11
N MET A 105 12.52 -14.09 21.42
CA MET A 105 12.63 -13.03 22.42
C MET A 105 13.99 -12.34 22.45
N SER A 106 15.05 -12.99 21.97
CA SER A 106 16.41 -12.44 22.06
C SER A 106 16.60 -11.15 21.28
N ILE A 107 15.79 -10.91 20.24
CA ILE A 107 15.89 -9.71 19.42
C ILE A 107 15.38 -8.45 20.13
N PHE A 108 14.73 -8.61 21.28
CA PHE A 108 14.26 -7.51 22.12
C PHE A 108 15.16 -7.27 23.34
N ASP A 109 16.20 -8.08 23.53
CA ASP A 109 17.17 -7.89 24.61
C ASP A 109 18.06 -6.68 24.30
N ASP A 110 18.55 -6.01 25.35
CA ASP A 110 19.36 -4.78 25.23
C ASP A 110 20.68 -5.00 24.47
N ASP A 111 21.17 -6.25 24.45
CA ASP A 111 22.40 -6.64 23.76
C ASP A 111 22.19 -6.93 22.26
N TYR A 112 20.94 -7.05 21.79
CA TYR A 112 20.63 -7.27 20.38
C TYR A 112 20.59 -5.95 19.62
N LEU A 113 21.79 -5.50 19.27
CA LEU A 113 22.04 -4.28 18.54
C LEU A 113 22.41 -4.64 17.10
N ILE A 114 21.47 -4.46 16.17
CA ILE A 114 21.78 -4.55 14.75
C ILE A 114 22.33 -3.19 14.30
N PHE A 115 23.56 -3.19 13.80
CA PHE A 115 24.17 -2.00 13.22
C PHE A 115 23.39 -1.56 11.98
N ILE A 116 22.83 -0.35 12.01
CA ILE A 116 22.59 0.42 10.79
C ILE A 116 23.85 1.24 10.54
N ASN A 117 24.31 1.26 9.28
CA ASN A 117 25.61 1.75 8.82
C ASN A 117 25.92 3.25 9.06
N ASP A 118 25.20 3.91 9.97
CA ASP A 118 25.34 5.32 10.36
C ASP A 118 25.51 5.51 11.89
N GLY A 119 25.86 4.46 12.63
CA GLY A 119 25.98 4.51 14.10
C GLY A 119 24.64 4.57 14.83
N PHE A 120 23.52 4.47 14.12
CA PHE A 120 22.19 4.34 14.72
C PHE A 120 21.88 2.87 15.00
N LEU A 121 21.85 2.53 16.28
CA LEU A 121 21.39 1.24 16.76
C LEU A 121 19.86 1.25 16.82
N VAL A 122 19.22 0.62 15.83
CA VAL A 122 17.76 0.47 15.85
C VAL A 122 17.40 -0.85 16.50
N LYS A 123 16.92 -0.75 17.74
CA LYS A 123 16.41 -1.89 18.49
C LYS A 123 15.00 -2.25 18.01
N PRO A 124 14.73 -3.52 17.65
CA PRO A 124 13.37 -4.02 17.49
C PRO A 124 12.53 -3.70 18.73
N LYS A 125 11.31 -3.21 18.52
CA LYS A 125 10.43 -2.83 19.63
C LYS A 125 9.50 -3.98 19.95
N ILE A 126 9.43 -4.36 21.22
CA ILE A 126 8.48 -5.38 21.70
C ILE A 126 7.02 -4.96 21.48
N SER A 127 6.76 -3.65 21.36
CA SER A 127 5.45 -3.11 20.99
C SER A 127 5.08 -3.30 19.52
N GLU A 128 5.99 -3.79 18.67
CA GLU A 128 5.80 -4.03 17.23
C GLU A 128 6.04 -5.51 16.84
N PRO A 129 5.42 -6.49 17.52
CA PRO A 129 5.80 -7.90 17.40
C PRO A 129 5.42 -8.55 16.07
N ILE A 130 4.42 -8.02 15.35
CA ILE A 130 3.80 -8.75 14.23
C ILE A 130 4.79 -8.98 13.08
N TYR A 131 5.49 -7.92 12.66
CA TYR A 131 6.47 -8.02 11.59
C TYR A 131 7.63 -8.96 11.98
N HIS A 132 8.14 -8.81 13.20
CA HIS A 132 9.26 -9.62 13.68
C HIS A 132 8.86 -11.10 13.84
N SER A 133 7.62 -11.38 14.26
CA SER A 133 7.09 -12.74 14.34
C SER A 133 7.00 -13.39 12.96
N TYR A 134 6.54 -12.64 11.96
CA TYR A 134 6.55 -13.07 10.57
C TYR A 134 7.97 -13.39 10.10
N SER A 135 8.93 -12.48 10.32
CA SER A 135 10.33 -12.67 9.92
C SER A 135 10.94 -13.91 10.59
N TYR A 136 10.72 -14.09 11.90
CA TYR A 136 11.22 -15.25 12.65
C TYR A 136 10.63 -16.57 12.14
N PHE A 137 9.31 -16.65 11.99
CA PHE A 137 8.67 -17.89 11.60
C PHE A 137 9.04 -18.29 10.17
N PHE A 138 8.95 -17.34 9.23
CA PHE A 138 9.19 -17.67 7.84
C PHE A 138 10.66 -17.88 7.51
N SER A 139 11.59 -17.15 8.13
CA SER A 139 13.03 -17.43 7.94
C SER A 139 13.39 -18.86 8.32
N ARG A 140 12.87 -19.37 9.45
CA ARG A 140 13.12 -20.75 9.92
C ARG A 140 12.56 -21.81 8.99
N ILE A 141 11.34 -21.65 8.48
CA ILE A 141 10.73 -22.69 7.62
C ILE A 141 11.30 -22.67 6.20
N THR A 142 11.91 -21.56 5.78
CA THR A 142 12.49 -21.43 4.44
C THR A 142 14.02 -21.47 4.43
N ASP A 143 14.64 -21.84 5.56
CA ASP A 143 16.10 -21.86 5.72
C ASP A 143 16.75 -20.53 5.26
N GLY A 144 16.18 -19.40 5.70
CA GLY A 144 16.66 -18.07 5.36
C GLY A 144 16.51 -17.65 3.89
N ASN A 145 15.74 -18.36 3.04
CA ASN A 145 15.62 -18.03 1.61
C ASN A 145 15.22 -16.57 1.33
N TYR A 146 16.12 -15.81 0.70
CA TYR A 146 15.94 -14.38 0.42
C TYR A 146 14.88 -14.09 -0.65
N ILE A 147 14.78 -14.93 -1.69
CA ILE A 147 13.78 -14.77 -2.76
C ILE A 147 12.37 -14.87 -2.15
N PHE A 148 12.18 -15.87 -1.28
CA PHE A 148 10.91 -16.05 -0.57
C PHE A 148 10.57 -14.82 0.27
N TYR A 149 11.54 -14.28 1.01
CA TYR A 149 11.37 -13.07 1.82
C TYR A 149 10.89 -11.87 0.99
N VAL A 150 11.61 -11.54 -0.09
CA VAL A 150 11.28 -10.40 -0.96
C VAL A 150 9.90 -10.55 -1.59
N TYR A 151 9.60 -11.74 -2.12
CA TYR A 151 8.32 -12.01 -2.77
C TYR A 151 7.19 -11.93 -1.75
N SER A 152 7.26 -12.67 -0.64
CA SER A 152 6.17 -12.72 0.33
C SER A 152 5.89 -11.35 0.97
N LEU A 153 6.92 -10.53 1.23
CA LEU A 153 6.73 -9.14 1.65
C LEU A 153 6.06 -8.27 0.59
N THR A 154 6.55 -8.32 -0.66
CA THR A 154 5.98 -7.52 -1.76
C THR A 154 4.51 -7.88 -1.98
N PHE A 155 4.18 -9.18 -1.95
CA PHE A 155 2.80 -9.65 -2.00
C PHE A 155 1.96 -9.14 -0.82
N PHE A 156 2.50 -9.22 0.40
CA PHE A 156 1.80 -8.75 1.59
C PHE A 156 1.51 -7.24 1.56
N ILE A 157 2.40 -6.44 0.97
CA ILE A 157 2.25 -4.98 0.85
C ILE A 157 1.20 -4.62 -0.21
N TYR A 158 1.30 -5.19 -1.42
CA TYR A 158 0.50 -4.73 -2.56
C TYR A 158 -0.85 -5.44 -2.70
N LEU A 159 -0.89 -6.77 -2.50
CA LEU A 159 -2.06 -7.56 -2.86
C LEU A 159 -3.30 -7.23 -2.00
N PRO A 160 -3.21 -7.11 -0.67
CA PRO A 160 -4.36 -6.71 0.14
C PRO A 160 -4.93 -5.36 -0.29
N ALA A 161 -4.08 -4.38 -0.59
CA ALA A 161 -4.51 -3.08 -1.06
C ALA A 161 -5.22 -3.16 -2.40
N CYS A 162 -4.66 -3.89 -3.36
CA CYS A 162 -5.30 -4.07 -4.67
C CYS A 162 -6.69 -4.69 -4.56
N VAL A 163 -6.82 -5.75 -3.76
CA VAL A 163 -8.09 -6.45 -3.55
C VAL A 163 -9.10 -5.55 -2.84
N VAL A 164 -8.68 -4.80 -1.82
CA VAL A 164 -9.56 -3.87 -1.10
C VAL A 164 -10.07 -2.76 -2.01
N ILE A 165 -9.16 -2.07 -2.72
CA ILE A 165 -9.51 -0.97 -3.61
C ILE A 165 -10.49 -1.48 -4.66
N PHE A 166 -10.17 -2.58 -5.34
CA PHE A 166 -11.07 -3.18 -6.33
C PHE A 166 -12.44 -3.51 -5.76
N LYS A 167 -12.52 -4.18 -4.59
CA LYS A 167 -13.81 -4.52 -3.97
C LYS A 167 -14.65 -3.29 -3.61
N ILE A 168 -14.01 -2.21 -3.18
CA ILE A 168 -14.70 -0.95 -2.90
C ILE A 168 -15.24 -0.34 -4.21
N LEU A 169 -14.40 -0.25 -5.25
CA LEU A 169 -14.79 0.34 -6.52
C LEU A 169 -15.93 -0.48 -7.18
N ASP A 170 -15.84 -1.80 -7.15
CA ASP A 170 -16.85 -2.74 -7.67
C ASP A 170 -18.16 -2.66 -6.87
N ALA A 171 -18.10 -2.54 -5.54
CA ALA A 171 -19.29 -2.38 -4.71
C ALA A 171 -20.02 -1.04 -4.94
N ASN A 172 -19.34 -0.04 -5.50
CA ASN A 172 -19.94 1.22 -5.91
C ASN A 172 -20.34 1.24 -7.39
N GLU A 173 -20.29 0.08 -8.08
CA GLU A 173 -20.73 -0.09 -9.47
C GLU A 173 -20.06 0.91 -10.44
N LEU A 174 -18.78 1.23 -10.18
CA LEU A 174 -18.03 2.16 -11.00
C LEU A 174 -17.72 1.59 -12.39
N ASP A 175 -17.61 2.47 -13.39
CA ASP A 175 -17.28 2.11 -14.77
C ASP A 175 -15.98 1.28 -14.82
N LYS A 176 -16.00 0.14 -15.53
CA LYS A 176 -14.85 -0.77 -15.63
C LYS A 176 -13.56 -0.09 -16.10
N VAL A 177 -13.66 0.94 -16.95
CA VAL A 177 -12.51 1.72 -17.42
C VAL A 177 -11.95 2.56 -16.27
N LEU A 178 -12.83 3.17 -15.46
CA LEU A 178 -12.42 3.90 -14.27
C LEU A 178 -11.71 2.98 -13.27
N ILE A 179 -12.22 1.76 -13.06
CA ILE A 179 -11.58 0.76 -12.20
C ILE A 179 -10.16 0.46 -12.69
N VAL A 180 -9.98 0.15 -13.98
CA VAL A 180 -8.65 -0.13 -14.56
C VAL A 180 -7.71 1.06 -14.36
N LEU A 181 -8.17 2.28 -14.62
CA LEU A 181 -7.34 3.48 -14.51
C LEU A 181 -6.92 3.76 -13.07
N VAL A 182 -7.84 3.63 -12.10
CA VAL A 182 -7.55 3.82 -10.68
C VAL A 182 -6.59 2.74 -10.18
N MET A 183 -6.79 1.47 -10.57
CA MET A 183 -5.90 0.37 -10.19
C MET A 183 -4.50 0.52 -10.79
N THR A 184 -4.40 0.97 -12.04
CA THR A 184 -3.12 1.24 -12.69
C THR A 184 -2.44 2.44 -12.05
N PHE A 185 -3.17 3.53 -11.78
CA PHE A 185 -2.64 4.66 -11.01
C PHE A 185 -2.11 4.19 -9.64
N PHE A 186 -2.87 3.37 -8.91
CA PHE A 186 -2.46 2.89 -7.60
C PHE A 186 -1.14 2.12 -7.65
N LEU A 187 -1.02 1.14 -8.56
CA LEU A 187 0.17 0.28 -8.66
C LEU A 187 1.43 1.03 -9.14
N PHE A 188 1.30 1.86 -10.16
CA PHE A 188 2.44 2.47 -10.83
C PHE A 188 2.81 3.85 -10.27
N PHE A 189 1.81 4.61 -9.83
CA PHE A 189 1.99 5.99 -9.40
C PHE A 189 1.94 6.14 -7.89
N SER A 190 0.95 5.52 -7.25
CA SER A 190 0.68 5.75 -5.82
C SER A 190 1.68 5.05 -4.92
N MET A 191 1.92 3.76 -5.14
CA MET A 191 2.79 2.95 -4.29
C MET A 191 4.26 3.16 -4.65
N THR A 192 5.03 3.78 -3.74
CA THR A 192 6.46 4.05 -3.95
C THR A 192 7.39 3.05 -3.26
N PHE A 193 6.86 1.99 -2.61
CA PHE A 193 7.63 1.03 -1.82
C PHE A 193 8.95 0.56 -2.46
N THR A 194 8.93 0.20 -3.75
CA THR A 194 10.12 -0.23 -4.50
C THR A 194 11.27 0.79 -4.48
N ASN A 195 10.96 2.06 -4.25
CA ASN A 195 11.87 3.20 -4.28
C ASN A 195 12.05 3.89 -2.92
N MET A 196 11.57 3.31 -1.83
CA MET A 196 11.73 3.86 -0.48
C MET A 196 12.91 3.19 0.25
N PHE A 197 13.62 3.99 1.07
CA PHE A 197 14.78 3.54 1.84
C PHE A 197 14.41 2.85 3.14
N ASN A 198 13.46 3.38 3.92
CA ASN A 198 13.35 3.00 5.34
C ASN A 198 11.93 2.74 5.87
N MET A 199 11.07 2.00 5.12
CA MET A 199 9.63 1.94 5.44
C MET A 199 8.94 0.56 5.36
N ILE A 200 9.63 -0.59 5.33
CA ILE A 200 8.96 -1.92 5.15
C ILE A 200 7.85 -2.17 6.19
N ARG A 201 8.13 -1.91 7.48
CA ARG A 201 7.11 -2.07 8.54
C ARG A 201 5.93 -1.11 8.38
N HIS A 202 6.16 0.10 7.87
CA HIS A 202 5.08 1.06 7.59
C HIS A 202 4.20 0.53 6.46
N TYR A 203 4.77 0.01 5.39
CA TYR A 203 3.98 -0.57 4.30
C TYR A 203 3.24 -1.83 4.74
N CYS A 204 3.86 -2.72 5.52
CA CYS A 204 3.18 -3.88 6.10
C CYS A 204 1.99 -3.46 6.98
N SER A 205 2.20 -2.46 7.84
CA SER A 205 1.12 -1.89 8.64
C SER A 205 0.04 -1.24 7.77
N GLY A 206 0.44 -0.57 6.69
CA GLY A 206 -0.45 0.01 5.68
C GLY A 206 -1.40 -1.01 5.05
N SER A 207 -0.95 -2.23 4.78
CA SER A 207 -1.81 -3.33 4.33
C SER A 207 -2.92 -3.66 5.32
N PHE A 208 -2.63 -3.65 6.62
CA PHE A 208 -3.66 -3.84 7.64
C PHE A 208 -4.56 -2.60 7.79
N LEU A 209 -4.02 -1.39 7.64
CA LEU A 209 -4.80 -0.15 7.65
C LEU A 209 -5.79 -0.08 6.49
N ILE A 210 -5.42 -0.48 5.28
CA ILE A 210 -6.38 -0.45 4.16
C ILE A 210 -7.48 -1.51 4.33
N ILE A 211 -7.19 -2.67 4.92
CA ILE A 211 -8.22 -3.64 5.33
C ILE A 211 -9.12 -3.07 6.44
N THR A 212 -8.55 -2.32 7.38
CA THR A 212 -9.32 -1.63 8.44
C THR A 212 -10.29 -0.63 7.82
N LEU A 213 -9.84 0.19 6.88
CA LEU A 213 -10.66 1.13 6.12
C LEU A 213 -11.79 0.40 5.39
N PHE A 214 -11.50 -0.73 4.73
CA PHE A 214 -12.50 -1.55 4.06
C PHE A 214 -13.63 -1.96 5.01
N TYR A 215 -13.30 -2.50 6.18
CA TYR A 215 -14.32 -2.93 7.13
C TYR A 215 -15.10 -1.77 7.75
N LEU A 216 -14.47 -0.62 8.00
CA LEU A 216 -15.19 0.59 8.43
C LEU A 216 -16.11 1.14 7.34
N TYR A 217 -15.68 1.09 6.09
CA TYR A 217 -16.49 1.50 4.94
C TYR A 217 -17.80 0.70 4.87
N PHE A 218 -17.73 -0.62 5.09
CA PHE A 218 -18.89 -1.52 5.13
C PHE A 218 -19.51 -1.72 6.53
N ASP A 219 -19.23 -0.84 7.49
CA ASP A 219 -19.83 -0.83 8.83
C ASP A 219 -19.59 -2.12 9.66
N ARG A 220 -18.49 -2.84 9.40
CA ARG A 220 -18.07 -4.05 10.12
C ARG A 220 -17.00 -3.74 11.16
N VAL A 221 -17.39 -2.96 12.18
CA VAL A 221 -16.48 -2.41 13.20
C VAL A 221 -15.63 -3.47 13.90
N LYS A 222 -16.17 -4.64 14.22
CA LYS A 222 -15.41 -5.71 14.91
C LYS A 222 -14.18 -6.14 14.10
N MET A 223 -14.34 -6.36 12.80
CA MET A 223 -13.22 -6.74 11.94
C MET A 223 -12.25 -5.57 11.73
N ALA A 224 -12.77 -4.34 11.63
CA ALA A 224 -11.93 -3.15 11.59
C ALA A 224 -11.06 -3.03 12.84
N CYS A 225 -11.58 -3.28 14.05
CA CYS A 225 -10.79 -3.26 15.28
C CYS A 225 -9.69 -4.33 15.26
N VAL A 226 -9.99 -5.55 14.81
CA VAL A 226 -8.98 -6.63 14.72
C VAL A 226 -7.82 -6.21 13.81
N PHE A 227 -8.12 -5.76 12.59
CA PHE A 227 -7.08 -5.35 11.65
C PHE A 227 -6.38 -4.05 12.07
N GLY A 228 -7.08 -3.13 12.73
CA GLY A 228 -6.50 -1.92 13.29
C GLY A 228 -5.49 -2.22 14.39
N VAL A 229 -5.79 -3.18 15.28
CA VAL A 229 -4.86 -3.66 16.30
C VAL A 229 -3.64 -4.33 15.64
N LEU A 230 -3.84 -5.17 14.63
CA LEU A 230 -2.72 -5.78 13.89
C LEU A 230 -1.83 -4.73 13.23
N ALA A 231 -2.40 -3.66 12.66
CA ALA A 231 -1.63 -2.54 12.12
C ALA A 231 -0.79 -1.86 13.20
N CYS A 232 -1.39 -1.52 14.35
CA CYS A 232 -0.69 -0.89 15.48
C CYS A 232 0.44 -1.77 16.03
N LEU A 233 0.23 -3.08 16.13
CA LEU A 233 1.23 -4.06 16.57
C LEU A 233 2.26 -4.40 15.47
N THR A 234 2.06 -3.93 14.24
CA THR A 234 3.07 -4.01 13.17
C THR A 234 3.97 -2.78 13.18
N HIS A 235 3.38 -1.60 13.40
CA HIS A 235 4.12 -0.36 13.55
C HIS A 235 3.31 0.67 14.35
N ASN A 236 3.93 1.27 15.38
CA ASN A 236 3.22 2.11 16.36
C ASN A 236 2.61 3.38 15.74
N ALA A 237 3.20 3.94 14.69
CA ALA A 237 2.64 5.13 14.02
C ALA A 237 1.23 4.89 13.43
N ALA A 238 0.86 3.62 13.19
CA ALA A 238 -0.47 3.28 12.71
C ALA A 238 -1.59 3.62 13.70
N VAL A 239 -1.29 3.76 15.00
CA VAL A 239 -2.26 4.14 16.04
C VAL A 239 -2.95 5.45 15.70
N VAL A 240 -2.20 6.44 15.22
CA VAL A 240 -2.76 7.77 14.90
C VAL A 240 -3.65 7.68 13.66
N ILE A 241 -3.26 6.92 12.64
CA ILE A 241 -4.09 6.70 11.44
C ILE A 241 -5.38 5.95 11.81
N CYS A 242 -5.29 4.90 12.63
CA CYS A 242 -6.45 4.20 13.16
C CYS A 242 -7.39 5.17 13.90
N ALA A 243 -6.87 6.03 14.78
CA ALA A 243 -7.69 7.01 15.48
C ALA A 243 -8.40 7.97 14.51
N VAL A 244 -7.70 8.45 13.46
CA VAL A 244 -8.32 9.26 12.38
C VAL A 244 -9.47 8.50 11.72
N TYR A 245 -9.29 7.21 11.42
CA TYR A 245 -10.36 6.40 10.85
C TYR A 245 -11.57 6.29 11.76
N PHE A 246 -11.37 6.02 13.05
CA PHE A 246 -12.48 5.86 13.99
C PHE A 246 -13.21 7.19 14.25
N ILE A 247 -12.48 8.32 14.34
CA ILE A 247 -13.09 9.66 14.40
C ILE A 247 -13.97 9.87 13.15
N THR A 248 -13.41 9.62 11.97
CA THR A 248 -14.11 9.80 10.70
C THR A 248 -15.32 8.88 10.59
N TYR A 249 -15.18 7.63 11.01
CA TYR A 249 -16.25 6.65 11.04
C TYR A 249 -17.42 7.12 11.90
N VAL A 250 -17.16 7.54 13.15
CA VAL A 250 -18.19 8.04 14.07
C VAL A 250 -18.90 9.26 13.49
N VAL A 251 -18.17 10.20 12.88
CA VAL A 251 -18.77 11.36 12.20
C VAL A 251 -19.60 10.92 10.99
N SER A 252 -19.15 9.91 10.23
CA SER A 252 -19.86 9.42 9.05
C SER A 252 -21.24 8.83 9.37
N LEU A 253 -21.39 8.21 10.55
CA LEU A 253 -22.65 7.61 11.03
C LEU A 253 -23.75 8.63 11.34
N ARG A 254 -23.41 9.91 11.52
CA ARG A 254 -24.36 10.97 11.86
C ARG A 254 -25.27 11.28 10.67
N THR A 255 -26.51 10.81 10.66
CA THR A 255 -27.46 11.05 9.55
C THR A 255 -28.03 12.46 9.56
N ASP A 256 -27.96 13.15 10.70
CA ASP A 256 -28.46 14.51 10.93
C ASP A 256 -27.58 15.60 10.31
N LEU A 257 -26.32 15.29 10.00
CA LEU A 257 -25.36 16.26 9.47
C LEU A 257 -25.27 16.21 7.95
N SER A 258 -25.26 17.39 7.33
CA SER A 258 -24.90 17.52 5.92
C SER A 258 -23.44 17.08 5.69
N VAL A 259 -23.12 16.64 4.48
CA VAL A 259 -21.77 16.17 4.13
C VAL A 259 -20.70 17.24 4.39
N ARG A 260 -21.02 18.52 4.19
CA ARG A 260 -20.13 19.64 4.49
C ARG A 260 -19.85 19.78 5.99
N LEU A 261 -20.88 19.62 6.83
CA LEU A 261 -20.72 19.64 8.28
C LEU A 261 -19.95 18.41 8.78
N LYS A 262 -20.15 17.24 8.16
CA LYS A 262 -19.33 16.05 8.43
C LYS A 262 -17.86 16.30 8.11
N ALA A 263 -17.56 16.85 6.93
CA ALA A 263 -16.19 17.19 6.55
C ALA A 263 -15.55 18.16 7.54
N LEU A 264 -16.29 19.21 7.95
CA LEU A 264 -15.81 20.15 8.97
C LEU A 264 -15.56 19.46 10.31
N ALA A 265 -16.46 18.60 10.77
CA ALA A 265 -16.31 17.85 12.02
C ALA A 265 -15.10 16.89 11.96
N VAL A 266 -14.85 16.24 10.82
CA VAL A 266 -13.63 15.44 10.60
C VAL A 266 -12.39 16.32 10.68
N ILE A 267 -12.36 17.47 9.99
CA ILE A 267 -11.23 18.40 10.02
C ILE A 267 -10.93 18.82 11.46
N VAL A 268 -11.94 19.25 12.22
CA VAL A 268 -11.77 19.69 13.62
C VAL A 268 -11.28 18.53 14.50
N GLY A 269 -11.94 17.36 14.43
CA GLY A 269 -11.58 16.20 15.25
C GLY A 269 -10.16 15.69 14.98
N VAL A 270 -9.77 15.61 13.71
CA VAL A 270 -8.42 15.19 13.32
C VAL A 270 -7.38 16.27 13.64
N SER A 271 -7.72 17.55 13.53
CA SER A 271 -6.81 18.64 13.94
C SER A 271 -6.51 18.56 15.44
N LEU A 272 -7.53 18.37 16.27
CA LEU A 272 -7.36 18.21 17.72
C LEU A 272 -6.49 16.99 18.07
N LEU A 273 -6.75 15.84 17.43
CA LEU A 273 -5.92 14.65 17.58
C LEU A 273 -4.46 14.91 17.17
N SER A 274 -4.26 15.58 16.03
CA SER A 274 -2.93 15.87 15.50
C SER A 274 -2.16 16.83 16.40
N ILE A 275 -2.81 17.88 16.91
CA ILE A 275 -2.23 18.81 17.89
C ILE A 275 -1.85 18.05 19.17
N ALA A 276 -2.74 17.21 19.71
CA ALA A 276 -2.44 16.42 20.90
C ALA A 276 -1.24 15.49 20.70
N TYR A 277 -1.16 14.82 19.55
CA TYR A 277 -0.02 13.98 19.19
C TYR A 277 1.28 14.78 19.07
N LEU A 278 1.25 15.94 18.39
CA LEU A 278 2.43 16.81 18.25
C LEU A 278 2.91 17.35 19.59
N VAL A 279 2.00 17.73 20.48
CA VAL A 279 2.34 18.16 21.85
C VAL A 279 3.08 17.04 22.57
N VAL A 280 2.55 15.81 22.58
CA VAL A 280 3.22 14.66 23.19
C VAL A 280 4.57 14.39 22.51
N TYR A 281 4.63 14.49 21.19
CA TYR A 281 5.86 14.29 20.42
C TYR A 281 6.95 15.29 20.84
N PHE A 282 6.65 16.59 20.85
CA PHE A 282 7.62 17.64 21.23
C PHE A 282 8.03 17.59 22.70
N TYR A 283 7.15 17.13 23.60
CA TYR A 283 7.52 16.92 25.00
C TYR A 283 8.40 15.69 25.25
N THR A 284 8.26 14.66 24.40
CA THR A 284 8.92 13.35 24.64
C THR A 284 10.19 13.17 23.80
N PHE A 285 10.21 13.72 22.59
CA PHE A 285 11.28 13.52 21.61
C PHE A 285 11.97 14.84 21.33
N THR A 286 13.22 14.97 21.77
CA THR A 286 13.98 16.23 21.64
C THR A 286 14.95 16.26 20.47
N ASN A 287 15.24 15.15 19.76
CA ASN A 287 16.36 15.08 18.80
C ASN A 287 16.21 14.09 17.61
N TYR A 288 15.06 14.04 16.92
CA TYR A 288 14.93 13.28 15.65
C TYR A 288 14.73 14.22 14.47
N GLU A 289 15.76 14.99 14.09
CA GLU A 289 15.58 16.09 13.12
C GLU A 289 16.12 15.85 11.72
N VAL A 290 16.99 14.86 11.49
CA VAL A 290 17.67 14.72 10.19
C VAL A 290 17.54 13.29 9.63
N LEU A 291 16.31 12.91 9.29
CA LEU A 291 16.05 11.81 8.37
C LEU A 291 15.39 12.41 7.13
N ASP A 292 16.16 12.54 6.05
CA ASP A 292 15.66 12.97 4.74
C ASP A 292 15.56 11.73 3.85
N ASP A 293 14.33 11.36 3.46
CA ASP A 293 14.11 10.34 2.45
C ASP A 293 13.89 11.05 1.11
N ARG A 294 14.89 10.94 0.25
CA ARG A 294 14.94 11.53 -1.09
C ARG A 294 13.81 11.03 -2.00
N GLY A 295 13.09 9.96 -1.61
CA GLY A 295 11.97 9.38 -2.36
C GLY A 295 10.70 10.24 -2.44
N SER A 296 10.58 11.33 -1.66
CA SER A 296 9.38 12.20 -1.64
C SER A 296 9.68 13.67 -1.96
N GLY A 297 10.34 13.91 -3.09
CA GLY A 297 10.69 15.26 -3.55
C GLY A 297 9.50 16.22 -3.68
N LEU A 298 9.79 17.53 -3.71
CA LEU A 298 8.79 18.62 -3.78
C LEU A 298 7.75 18.42 -4.89
N ALA A 299 8.16 17.91 -6.06
CA ALA A 299 7.28 17.67 -7.19
C ALA A 299 6.13 16.70 -6.86
N PHE A 300 6.40 15.64 -6.09
CA PHE A 300 5.39 14.68 -5.66
C PHE A 300 4.38 15.29 -4.69
N LYS A 301 4.87 16.08 -3.73
CA LYS A 301 4.02 16.81 -2.78
C LYS A 301 3.10 17.80 -3.51
N MET A 302 3.61 18.52 -4.51
CA MET A 302 2.82 19.45 -5.32
C MET A 302 1.75 18.73 -6.14
N LEU A 303 2.07 17.55 -6.68
CA LEU A 303 1.08 16.73 -7.37
C LEU A 303 -0.01 16.23 -6.42
N ASP A 304 0.35 15.80 -5.20
CA ASP A 304 -0.63 15.36 -4.20
C ASP A 304 -1.59 16.49 -3.80
N ILE A 305 -1.06 17.71 -3.62
CA ILE A 305 -1.87 18.91 -3.40
C ILE A 305 -2.80 19.15 -4.60
N LEU A 306 -2.29 19.03 -5.83
CA LEU A 306 -3.09 19.21 -7.03
C LEU A 306 -4.22 18.16 -7.11
N ILE A 307 -3.92 16.89 -6.85
CA ILE A 307 -4.91 15.80 -6.81
C ILE A 307 -5.98 16.12 -5.76
N PHE A 308 -5.58 16.53 -4.56
CA PHE A 308 -6.51 16.91 -3.50
C PHE A 308 -7.41 18.08 -3.91
N CYS A 309 -6.83 19.21 -4.35
CA CYS A 309 -7.57 20.40 -4.75
C CYS A 309 -8.56 20.12 -5.89
N LEU A 310 -8.12 19.44 -6.94
CA LEU A 310 -8.99 19.09 -8.06
C LEU A 310 -10.07 18.08 -7.63
N SER A 311 -9.73 17.11 -6.77
CA SER A 311 -10.72 16.13 -6.27
C SER A 311 -11.79 16.79 -5.41
N PHE A 312 -11.42 17.81 -4.62
CA PHE A 312 -12.34 18.63 -3.83
C PHE A 312 -13.30 19.43 -4.73
N ILE A 313 -12.79 20.06 -5.78
CA ILE A 313 -13.63 20.80 -6.75
C ILE A 313 -14.63 19.85 -7.42
N THR A 314 -14.16 18.66 -7.84
CA THR A 314 -15.03 17.66 -8.45
C THR A 314 -16.08 17.15 -7.48
N PHE A 315 -15.69 16.82 -6.25
CA PHE A 315 -16.58 16.37 -5.19
C PHE A 315 -17.72 17.36 -4.93
N LEU A 316 -17.45 18.66 -4.94
CA LEU A 316 -18.47 19.71 -4.78
C LEU A 316 -19.47 19.80 -5.95
N LYS A 317 -19.09 19.32 -7.13
CA LYS A 317 -19.89 19.40 -8.36
C LYS A 317 -20.61 18.09 -8.70
N THR A 318 -20.19 16.97 -8.14
CA THR A 318 -20.79 15.66 -8.38
C THR A 318 -22.02 15.44 -7.50
N GLU A 319 -22.98 14.66 -8.00
CA GLU A 319 -24.12 14.22 -7.20
C GLU A 319 -23.67 13.33 -6.03
N PRO A 320 -24.39 13.36 -4.89
CA PRO A 320 -24.06 12.54 -3.74
C PRO A 320 -23.97 11.04 -4.09
N SER A 321 -22.90 10.39 -3.66
CA SER A 321 -22.61 8.99 -3.93
C SER A 321 -22.34 8.21 -2.63
N LYS A 322 -22.56 6.89 -2.66
CA LYS A 322 -22.10 5.98 -1.60
C LYS A 322 -20.58 6.01 -1.41
N PHE A 323 -19.84 6.44 -2.43
CA PHE A 323 -18.40 6.60 -2.38
C PHE A 323 -17.96 7.81 -1.52
N ASP A 324 -18.84 8.80 -1.30
CA ASP A 324 -18.52 10.02 -0.54
C ASP A 324 -18.13 9.76 0.90
N LYS A 325 -18.54 8.62 1.47
CA LYS A 325 -18.06 8.16 2.78
C LYS A 325 -16.53 8.04 2.79
N LEU A 326 -15.91 7.52 1.73
CA LEU A 326 -14.43 7.39 1.62
C LEU A 326 -13.73 8.73 1.46
N TRP A 327 -14.39 9.69 0.81
CA TRP A 327 -13.84 11.03 0.69
C TRP A 327 -13.63 11.69 2.05
N LEU A 328 -14.50 11.44 3.03
CA LEU A 328 -14.30 11.90 4.41
C LEU A 328 -13.03 11.29 5.05
N PHE A 329 -12.75 10.01 4.82
CA PHE A 329 -11.52 9.38 5.30
C PHE A 329 -10.29 9.98 4.63
N TYR A 330 -10.37 10.25 3.33
CA TYR A 330 -9.31 10.91 2.59
C TYR A 330 -9.01 12.31 3.14
N VAL A 331 -10.04 13.11 3.42
CA VAL A 331 -9.87 14.42 4.10
C VAL A 331 -9.22 14.27 5.46
N GLY A 332 -9.66 13.31 6.28
CA GLY A 332 -9.06 13.07 7.60
C GLY A 332 -7.56 12.79 7.49
N VAL A 333 -7.15 11.91 6.57
CA VAL A 333 -5.73 11.59 6.36
C VAL A 333 -4.94 12.80 5.84
N ILE A 334 -5.49 13.59 4.91
CA ILE A 334 -4.85 14.80 4.41
C ILE A 334 -4.63 15.81 5.55
N VAL A 335 -5.63 16.05 6.40
CA VAL A 335 -5.50 16.94 7.55
C VAL A 335 -4.38 16.47 8.47
N LEU A 336 -4.33 15.17 8.80
CA LEU A 336 -3.24 14.63 9.60
C LEU A 336 -1.87 14.92 8.95
N ILE A 337 -1.72 14.63 7.65
CA ILE A 337 -0.46 14.84 6.93
C ILE A 337 -0.03 16.31 6.98
N LEU A 338 -0.95 17.27 6.83
CA LEU A 338 -0.65 18.70 6.92
C LEU A 338 -0.03 19.08 8.29
N PHE A 339 -0.52 18.49 9.39
CA PHE A 339 0.08 18.70 10.71
C PHE A 339 1.44 17.99 10.86
N MET A 340 1.58 16.78 10.31
CA MET A 340 2.83 16.02 10.42
C MET A 340 4.00 16.62 9.63
N HIS A 341 3.70 17.50 8.65
CA HIS A 341 4.71 18.29 7.93
C HIS A 341 5.50 19.28 8.80
N LEU A 342 5.10 19.50 10.06
CA LEU A 342 5.87 20.33 11.00
C LEU A 342 7.24 19.72 11.35
N THR A 343 7.46 18.44 11.07
CA THR A 343 8.75 17.78 11.26
C THR A 343 9.05 16.86 10.07
N ASN A 344 10.29 16.83 9.60
CA ASN A 344 10.71 15.95 8.48
C ASN A 344 10.46 14.47 8.81
N PHE A 345 10.71 14.09 10.06
CA PHE A 345 10.57 12.70 10.51
C PHE A 345 9.13 12.20 10.54
N LEU A 346 8.21 12.97 11.14
CA LEU A 346 6.79 12.56 11.17
C LEU A 346 6.20 12.60 9.78
N GLN A 347 6.54 13.62 8.99
CA GLN A 347 6.13 13.68 7.60
C GLN A 347 6.44 12.36 6.89
N LEU A 348 7.69 11.92 6.94
CA LEU A 348 8.13 10.72 6.23
C LEU A 348 7.32 9.48 6.62
N ARG A 349 7.12 9.26 7.92
CA ARG A 349 6.37 8.10 8.45
C ARG A 349 4.92 8.07 7.99
N TYR A 350 4.25 9.21 8.03
CA TYR A 350 2.82 9.28 7.69
C TYR A 350 2.57 9.39 6.19
N PHE A 351 3.54 9.91 5.43
CA PHE A 351 3.47 9.96 3.98
C PHE A 351 3.53 8.56 3.36
N ALA A 352 4.28 7.61 3.94
CA ALA A 352 4.25 6.21 3.49
C ALA A 352 2.85 5.57 3.59
N TYR A 353 2.06 5.93 4.61
CA TYR A 353 0.66 5.48 4.68
C TYR A 353 -0.22 6.17 3.64
N PHE A 354 0.10 7.41 3.23
CA PHE A 354 -0.68 8.17 2.26
C PHE A 354 -0.75 7.51 0.88
N ASP A 355 0.28 6.76 0.49
CA ASP A 355 0.31 5.95 -0.73
C ASP A 355 -0.92 5.03 -0.85
N TYR A 356 -1.48 4.56 0.26
CA TYR A 356 -2.68 3.72 0.28
C TYR A 356 -4.00 4.47 0.05
N PHE A 357 -3.98 5.80 -0.04
CA PHE A 357 -5.18 6.64 -0.10
C PHE A 357 -5.29 7.54 -1.33
N ARG A 358 -4.19 7.85 -2.03
CA ARG A 358 -4.22 8.77 -3.20
C ARG A 358 -5.28 8.38 -4.24
N TRP A 359 -5.53 7.09 -4.39
CA TRP A 359 -6.53 6.55 -5.31
C TRP A 359 -7.94 7.11 -5.07
N ILE A 360 -8.30 7.48 -3.83
CA ILE A 360 -9.63 8.04 -3.50
C ILE A 360 -9.84 9.37 -4.22
N GLY A 361 -8.86 10.28 -4.17
CA GLY A 361 -8.92 11.56 -4.89
C GLY A 361 -8.98 11.35 -6.41
N VAL A 362 -8.20 10.38 -6.91
CA VAL A 362 -8.13 10.06 -8.33
C VAL A 362 -9.44 9.48 -8.87
N VAL A 363 -10.21 8.72 -8.08
CA VAL A 363 -11.55 8.26 -8.49
C VAL A 363 -12.43 9.44 -8.92
N TYR A 364 -12.47 10.52 -8.14
CA TYR A 364 -13.24 11.71 -8.51
C TYR A 364 -12.72 12.35 -9.79
N LEU A 365 -11.40 12.53 -9.92
CA LEU A 365 -10.79 13.14 -11.09
C LEU A 365 -11.05 12.36 -12.37
N PHE A 366 -10.75 11.08 -12.35
CA PHE A 366 -10.95 10.22 -13.52
C PHE A 366 -12.42 10.06 -13.86
N ASN A 367 -13.31 9.98 -12.87
CA ASN A 367 -14.75 9.95 -13.13
C ASN A 367 -15.22 11.24 -13.86
N ALA A 368 -14.76 12.40 -13.42
CA ALA A 368 -15.04 13.67 -14.09
C ALA A 368 -14.50 13.70 -15.53
N ILE A 369 -13.27 13.24 -15.76
CA ILE A 369 -12.68 13.21 -17.11
C ILE A 369 -13.42 12.23 -18.03
N ILE A 370 -13.72 11.03 -17.54
CA ILE A 370 -14.39 9.96 -18.28
C ILE A 370 -15.84 10.34 -18.66
N SER A 371 -16.47 11.21 -17.88
CA SER A 371 -17.81 11.74 -18.19
C SER A 371 -17.87 12.50 -19.53
N PHE A 372 -16.73 13.03 -20.01
CA PHE A 372 -16.61 13.60 -21.35
C PHE A 372 -16.50 12.48 -22.40
N ARG A 373 -17.66 11.90 -22.77
CA ARG A 373 -17.86 10.64 -23.53
C ARG A 373 -16.94 10.35 -24.72
N LYS A 374 -16.40 11.36 -25.44
CA LYS A 374 -15.70 11.15 -26.72
C LYS A 374 -14.24 10.71 -26.60
N THR A 375 -13.65 10.68 -25.41
CA THR A 375 -12.20 10.45 -25.24
C THR A 375 -11.85 9.27 -24.33
N LYS A 376 -12.80 8.47 -23.84
CA LYS A 376 -12.54 7.41 -22.84
C LYS A 376 -11.38 6.47 -23.23
N LEU A 377 -11.40 5.94 -24.45
CA LEU A 377 -10.40 4.96 -24.91
C LEU A 377 -9.04 5.61 -25.20
N LEU A 378 -9.05 6.81 -25.79
CA LEU A 378 -7.84 7.60 -26.03
C LEU A 378 -7.18 8.00 -24.71
N PHE A 379 -7.96 8.54 -23.77
CA PHE A 379 -7.51 8.90 -22.43
C PHE A 379 -6.95 7.69 -21.70
N SER A 380 -7.61 6.54 -21.76
CA SER A 380 -7.12 5.34 -21.10
C SER A 380 -5.79 4.85 -21.67
N SER A 381 -5.65 4.89 -23.00
CA SER A 381 -4.41 4.50 -23.68
C SER A 381 -3.26 5.47 -23.33
N ILE A 382 -3.53 6.78 -23.33
CA ILE A 382 -2.56 7.81 -22.94
C ILE A 382 -2.14 7.62 -21.48
N MET A 383 -3.09 7.36 -20.58
CA MET A 383 -2.79 7.15 -19.16
C MET A 383 -1.92 5.92 -18.93
N VAL A 384 -2.18 4.79 -19.61
CA VAL A 384 -1.32 3.60 -19.51
C VAL A 384 0.11 3.93 -19.96
N VAL A 385 0.28 4.61 -21.10
CA VAL A 385 1.61 5.04 -21.56
C VAL A 385 2.28 5.97 -20.55
N PHE A 386 1.52 6.92 -19.99
CA PHE A 386 2.03 7.83 -18.97
C PHE A 386 2.44 7.11 -17.68
N PHE A 387 1.70 6.08 -17.26
CA PHE A 387 2.05 5.26 -16.09
C PHE A 387 3.32 4.45 -16.31
N LEU A 388 3.52 3.91 -17.51
CA LEU A 388 4.76 3.21 -17.88
C LEU A 388 5.95 4.16 -17.93
N PHE A 389 5.78 5.33 -18.55
CA PHE A 389 6.80 6.37 -18.59
C PHE A 389 7.14 6.85 -17.18
N PHE A 390 6.14 7.02 -16.33
CA PHE A 390 6.34 7.42 -14.95
C PHE A 390 7.12 6.35 -14.16
N LEU A 391 6.78 5.07 -14.28
CA LEU A 391 7.52 4.00 -13.61
C LEU A 391 8.97 3.93 -14.09
N TRP A 392 9.20 4.07 -15.40
CA TRP A 392 10.54 4.15 -15.97
C TRP A 392 11.32 5.34 -15.38
N LEU A 393 10.72 6.53 -15.38
CA LEU A 393 11.33 7.74 -14.81
C LEU A 393 11.65 7.54 -13.33
N ARG A 394 10.74 6.93 -12.58
CA ARG A 394 10.88 6.66 -11.14
C ARG A 394 12.08 5.76 -10.85
N ILE A 395 12.30 4.72 -11.66
CA ILE A 395 13.47 3.84 -11.55
C ILE A 395 14.73 4.60 -11.93
N TYR A 396 14.70 5.36 -13.03
CA TYR A 396 15.86 6.10 -13.53
C TYR A 396 16.37 7.18 -12.55
N ILE A 397 15.45 7.87 -11.85
CA ILE A 397 15.81 8.88 -10.83
C ILE A 397 15.97 8.28 -9.44
N SER A 398 15.77 6.97 -9.29
CA SER A 398 15.88 6.31 -7.99
C SER A 398 17.32 6.33 -7.53
N ASP A 399 17.55 6.59 -6.25
CA ASP A 399 18.86 6.44 -5.62
C ASP A 399 19.27 4.96 -5.42
N PHE A 400 18.51 4.01 -5.99
CA PHE A 400 18.79 2.59 -5.96
C PHE A 400 19.30 2.15 -7.31
N ASP A 401 20.38 1.37 -7.32
CA ASP A 401 20.72 0.58 -8.49
C ASP A 401 19.84 -0.67 -8.50
N PHE A 402 19.26 -0.98 -9.65
CA PHE A 402 18.40 -2.14 -9.83
C PHE A 402 19.10 -3.26 -10.63
N ASP A 403 20.41 -3.12 -10.92
CA ASP A 403 21.20 -4.06 -11.72
C ASP A 403 20.58 -4.29 -13.12
N GLY A 404 20.08 -3.22 -13.76
CA GLY A 404 19.45 -3.36 -15.07
C GLY A 404 18.58 -2.22 -15.54
N LEU A 405 18.20 -2.30 -16.81
CA LEU A 405 17.24 -1.40 -17.43
C LEU A 405 15.80 -1.83 -17.06
N PHE A 406 14.85 -0.89 -17.08
CA PHE A 406 13.46 -1.15 -16.70
C PHE A 406 12.81 -2.35 -17.41
N HIS A 407 13.13 -2.56 -18.70
CA HIS A 407 12.56 -3.65 -19.47
C HIS A 407 13.08 -5.03 -19.04
N ASP A 408 14.20 -5.07 -18.31
CA ASP A 408 14.78 -6.30 -17.84
C ASP A 408 13.94 -6.98 -16.75
N TYR A 409 13.05 -6.23 -16.08
CA TYR A 409 12.12 -6.78 -15.09
C TYR A 409 10.81 -7.27 -15.74
N PHE A 410 10.59 -7.01 -17.02
CA PHE A 410 9.37 -7.47 -17.71
C PHE A 410 9.28 -8.99 -17.82
N ILE A 411 10.44 -9.64 -17.68
CA ILE A 411 10.64 -11.09 -17.68
C ILE A 411 11.37 -11.44 -16.37
N VAL A 412 11.06 -12.59 -15.76
CA VAL A 412 11.87 -13.07 -14.63
C VAL A 412 13.27 -13.42 -15.11
N ARG A 413 14.28 -12.80 -14.50
CA ARG A 413 15.68 -13.18 -14.68
C ARG A 413 15.99 -14.41 -13.82
N TYR A 414 16.50 -15.46 -14.45
CA TYR A 414 17.08 -16.61 -13.76
C TYR A 414 18.59 -16.45 -13.79
N ASN A 415 19.16 -15.83 -12.75
CA ASN A 415 20.61 -15.76 -12.57
C ASN A 415 21.02 -16.70 -11.44
#